data_AF-A0A9N9JD71-F1
#
_entry.id   AF-A0A9N9JD71-F1
#
_cell.length_a   1.000
_cell.length_b   1.000
_cell.length_c   1.000
_cell.angle_alpha   90.00
_cell.angle_beta   90.00
_cell.angle_gamma   90.00
#
_symmetry.space_group_name_H-M   'P 1'
#
loop_
_entity.id
_entity.type
_entity.pdbx_description
1 polymer ?
#
loop_
_entity_poly.entity_id
_entity_poly.type
_entity_poly.pdbx_seq_one_letter_code
_entity_poly.pdbx_strand_id
1 'polypeptide(L)' 'KKQELLNSAPYLLTLNHGRPAQYPLLERRLVEWIETLHNKHMAVTRKMVVTRAKQLVQINEIKDAYPNIGDDFKFFN' A
#
# COMPACT_ATOMS: atom_id res chain seq x y z
N LYS A 1 -17.58 1.75 26.04
CA LYS A 1 -17.53 0.30 25.78
C LYS A 1 -16.46 -0.17 24.77
N LYS A 2 -16.45 0.26 23.49
CA LYS A 2 -15.41 -0.21 22.52
C LYS A 2 -13.99 0.29 22.84
N GLN A 3 -13.85 1.56 23.27
CA GLN A 3 -12.56 2.13 23.68
C GLN A 3 -12.01 1.59 25.00
N GLU A 4 -12.89 1.21 25.95
CA GLU A 4 -12.47 0.61 27.22
C GLU A 4 -11.89 -0.81 27.02
N LEU A 5 -12.43 -1.57 26.06
CA LEU A 5 -11.92 -2.90 25.70
C LEU A 5 -10.54 -2.85 25.01
N LEU A 6 -10.21 -1.75 24.34
CA LEU A 6 -8.87 -1.54 23.75
C LEU A 6 -7.84 -1.15 24.82
N ASN A 7 -8.27 -0.44 25.87
CA ASN A 7 -7.40 -0.01 26.96
C ASN A 7 -7.05 -1.14 27.95
N SER A 8 -7.88 -2.19 28.05
CA SER A 8 -7.64 -3.31 28.98
C SER A 8 -6.51 -4.26 28.55
N ALA A 9 -6.02 -4.15 27.31
CA ALA A 9 -5.01 -5.04 26.76
C ALA A 9 -4.06 -4.27 25.82
N PRO A 10 -3.10 -3.49 26.35
CA PRO A 10 -2.16 -2.73 25.53
C PRO A 10 -1.31 -3.60 24.59
N TYR A 11 -1.19 -4.89 24.87
CA TYR A 11 -0.54 -5.88 24.00
C TYR A 11 -1.39 -6.25 22.77
N LEU A 12 -2.69 -5.95 22.74
CA LEU A 12 -3.51 -6.11 21.53
C LEU A 12 -3.21 -5.01 20.50
N LEU A 13 -2.67 -3.86 20.90
CA LEU A 13 -2.19 -2.83 19.98
C LEU A 13 -0.95 -3.29 19.20
N THR A 14 -0.19 -4.25 19.73
CA THR A 14 0.98 -4.83 19.05
C THR A 14 0.67 -6.16 18.36
N LEU A 15 -0.48 -6.78 18.63
CA LEU A 15 -0.95 -7.96 17.91
C LEU A 15 -1.41 -7.55 16.50
N ASN A 16 -0.65 -7.94 15.48
CA ASN A 16 -1.00 -7.91 14.06
C ASN A 16 -0.71 -6.64 13.26
N HIS A 17 0.30 -5.85 13.63
CA HIS A 17 0.97 -5.07 12.60
C HIS A 17 1.89 -6.02 11.83
N GLY A 18 1.45 -6.47 10.64
CA GLY A 18 2.30 -7.22 9.72
C GLY A 18 3.60 -6.46 9.41
N ARG A 19 4.45 -7.00 8.53
CA ARG A 19 5.66 -6.26 8.13
C ARG A 19 5.27 -4.86 7.67
N PRO A 20 5.99 -3.82 8.14
CA PRO A 20 5.72 -2.47 7.68
C PRO A 20 5.88 -2.40 6.17
N ALA A 21 4.96 -1.68 5.52
CA ALA A 21 5.01 -1.39 4.10
C ALA A 21 6.38 -0.83 3.73
N GLN A 22 7.02 -1.39 2.71
CA GLN A 22 8.34 -0.94 2.27
C GLN A 22 8.24 0.46 1.63
N TYR A 23 7.11 0.72 0.95
CA TYR A 23 6.82 2.00 0.31
C TYR A 23 5.39 2.46 0.65
N PRO A 24 5.16 2.99 1.87
CA PRO A 24 3.82 3.28 2.37
C PRO A 24 2.97 4.20 1.47
N LEU A 25 3.58 5.23 0.88
CA LEU A 25 2.88 6.16 -0.01
C LEU A 25 2.49 5.49 -1.33
N LEU A 26 3.39 4.68 -1.91
CA LEU A 26 3.12 3.93 -3.13
C LEU A 26 2.00 2.90 -2.92
N GLU A 27 2.07 2.14 -1.83
CA GLU A 27 1.07 1.13 -1.48
C GLU A 27 -0.30 1.78 -1.23
N ARG A 28 -0.36 2.93 -0.55
CA ARG A 28 -1.61 3.67 -0.37
C ARG A 28 -2.25 4.07 -1.70
N ARG A 29 -1.47 4.67 -2.62
CA ARG A 29 -1.97 5.06 -3.95
C ARG A 29 -2.43 3.87 -4.79
N LEU A 30 -1.77 2.72 -4.63
CA LEU A 30 -2.19 1.47 -5.28
C LEU A 30 -3.53 0.98 -4.72
N VAL A 31 -3.69 0.97 -3.39
CA VAL A 31 -4.93 0.56 -2.74
C VAL A 31 -6.08 1.46 -3.15
N GLU A 32 -5.90 2.79 -3.13
CA GLU A 32 -6.91 3.75 -3.60
C GLU A 32 -7.33 3.43 -5.04
N TRP A 33 -6.37 3.17 -5.93
CA TRP A 33 -6.66 2.80 -7.31
C TRP A 33 -7.42 1.47 -7.42
N ILE A 34 -7.05 0.44 -6.65
CA ILE A 34 -7.77 -0.84 -6.60
C ILE A 34 -9.21 -0.62 -6.13
N GLU A 35 -9.43 0.16 -5.07
CA GLU A 35 -10.75 0.51 -4.57
C GLU A 35 -11.60 1.20 -5.63
N THR A 36 -11.03 2.13 -6.41
CA THR A 36 -11.77 2.75 -7.53
C THR A 36 -12.20 1.75 -8.60
N LEU A 37 -11.43 0.69 -8.84
CA LEU A 37 -11.77 -0.35 -9.81
C LEU A 37 -12.82 -1.31 -9.25
N HIS A 38 -12.72 -1.67 -7.97
CA HIS A 38 -13.73 -2.49 -7.29
C HIS A 38 -15.09 -1.78 -7.25
N ASN A 39 -15.12 -0.47 -6.99
CA ASN A 39 -16.34 0.33 -7.04
C ASN A 39 -16.97 0.38 -8.45
N LYS A 40 -16.17 0.12 -9.49
CA LYS A 40 -16.63 -0.01 -10.88
C LYS A 40 -16.90 -1.46 -11.28
N HIS A 41 -16.89 -2.39 -10.34
CA HIS A 41 -17.02 -3.84 -10.56
C HIS A 41 -16.00 -4.39 -11.57
N MET A 42 -14.84 -3.76 -11.68
CA MET A 42 -13.75 -4.22 -12.54
C MET A 42 -12.84 -5.19 -11.78
N ALA A 43 -12.54 -6.33 -12.40
CA ALA A 43 -11.55 -7.25 -11.86
C ALA A 43 -10.15 -6.65 -11.94
N VAL A 44 -9.41 -6.68 -10.83
CA VAL A 44 -8.00 -6.27 -10.77
C VAL A 44 -7.12 -7.51 -10.83
N THR A 45 -6.30 -7.61 -11.87
CA THR A 45 -5.31 -8.69 -11.97
C THR A 45 -3.96 -8.25 -11.41
N ARG A 46 -3.16 -9.20 -10.95
CA ARG A 46 -1.80 -8.95 -10.47
C ARG A 46 -0.94 -8.18 -11.49
N LYS A 47 -1.04 -8.53 -12.77
CA LYS A 47 -0.30 -7.85 -13.86
C LYS A 47 -0.67 -6.37 -13.93
N MET A 48 -1.94 -6.02 -13.75
CA MET A 48 -2.39 -4.63 -13.73
C MET A 48 -1.82 -3.88 -12.53
N VAL A 49 -1.78 -4.51 -11.34
CA VAL A 49 -1.17 -3.91 -10.15
C VAL A 49 0.31 -3.63 -10.36
N VAL A 50 1.07 -4.60 -10.90
CA VAL A 50 2.50 -4.42 -11.20
C VAL A 50 2.73 -3.28 -12.21
N THR A 51 1.96 -3.24 -13.29
CA THR A 51 2.05 -2.17 -14.29
C THR A 51 1.72 -0.82 -13.67
N ARG A 52 0.66 -0.74 -12.85
CA ARG A 52 0.27 0.50 -12.19
C ARG A 52 1.32 0.95 -11.17
N ALA A 53 1.91 0.03 -10.41
CA ALA A 53 2.96 0.32 -9.45
C ALA A 53 4.17 0.94 -10.14
N LYS A 54 4.61 0.35 -11.26
CA LYS A 54 5.70 0.91 -12.09
C LYS A 54 5.38 2.32 -12.60
N GLN A 55 4.15 2.58 -13.00
CA GLN A 55 3.72 3.92 -13.42
C GLN A 55 3.73 4.92 -12.26
N LEU A 56 3.23 4.51 -11.09
CA LEU A 56 3.17 5.36 -9.90
C LEU A 56 4.56 5.75 -9.41
N VAL A 57 5.53 4.83 -9.44
CA VAL A 57 6.93 5.10 -9.09
C VAL A 57 7.56 6.19 -9.97
N GLN A 58 7.05 6.39 -11.19
CA GLN A 58 7.57 7.42 -12.09
C GLN A 58 7.05 8.83 -11.78
N ILE A 59 6.04 8.96 -10.90
CA ILE A 59 5.47 10.24 -10.48
C ILE A 59 6.45 10.96 -9.56
N ASN A 60 6.67 12.25 -9.80
CA ASN A 60 7.60 13.09 -9.02
C ASN A 60 7.37 12.97 -7.51
N GLU A 61 6.12 13.02 -7.04
CA GLU A 61 5.78 12.87 -5.62
C GLU A 61 6.33 11.58 -4.97
N ILE A 62 6.32 10.46 -5.71
CA ILE A 62 6.81 9.16 -5.21
C ILE A 62 8.33 9.05 -5.41
N LYS A 63 8.87 9.61 -6.49
CA LYS A 63 10.32 9.70 -6.71
C LYS A 63 11.02 10.53 -5.64
N ASP A 64 10.45 11.67 -5.29
CA ASP A 64 10.98 12.58 -4.29
C ASP A 64 10.89 11.96 -2.89
N ALA A 65 9.81 11.23 -2.61
CA ALA A 65 9.64 10.50 -1.35
C ALA A 65 10.59 9.30 -1.23
N TYR A 66 10.89 8.61 -2.35
CA TYR A 66 11.71 7.40 -2.37
C TYR A 66 12.77 7.45 -3.49
N PRO A 67 13.83 8.27 -3.34
CA PRO A 67 14.84 8.44 -4.39
C PRO A 67 15.61 7.14 -4.69
N ASN A 68 15.68 6.21 -3.73
CA ASN A 68 16.35 4.92 -3.86
C ASN A 68 15.50 3.84 -4.55
N ILE A 69 14.25 4.13 -4.91
CA ILE A 69 13.34 3.15 -5.53
C ILE A 69 13.79 2.77 -6.95
N GLY A 70 14.62 3.64 -7.57
CA GLY A 70 15.30 3.42 -8.85
C GLY A 70 14.37 3.32 -10.06
N ASP A 71 14.95 3.37 -11.25
CA ASP A 71 14.23 3.07 -12.50
C ASP A 71 13.92 1.56 -12.64
N ASP A 72 14.70 0.72 -11.94
CA ASP A 72 14.58 -0.74 -11.90
C ASP A 72 13.65 -1.25 -10.79
N PHE A 73 12.55 -0.53 -10.51
CA PHE A 73 11.58 -0.95 -9.50
C PHE A 73 11.06 -2.37 -9.74
N LYS A 74 11.45 -3.28 -8.84
CA LYS A 74 11.00 -4.68 -8.82
C LYS A 74 9.86 -4.83 -7.82
N PHE A 75 8.64 -4.93 -8.34
CA PHE A 75 7.49 -5.37 -7.56
C PHE A 75 7.68 -6.87 -7.27
N PHE A 76 8.26 -7.19 -6.11
CA PHE A 76 8.55 -8.57 -5.73
C PHE A 76 7.27 -9.42 -5.65
N ASN A 77 7.43 -10.74 -5.83
CA ASN A 77 6.37 -11.73 -5.68
C ASN A 77 5.96 -11.89 -4.22
#